data_AF-A0A1K1T496-F1
#
_entry.id   AF-A0A1K1T496-F1
#
_cell.length_a   1.000
_cell.length_b   1.000
_cell.length_c   1.000
_cell.angle_alpha   90.00
_cell.angle_beta   90.00
_cell.angle_gamma   90.00
#
_symmetry.space_group_name_H-M   'P 1'
#
loop_
_entity.id
_entity.type
_entity.pdbx_description
1 polymer ?
#
loop_
_entity_poly.entity_id
_entity_poly.type
_entity_poly.pdbx_seq_one_letter_code
_entity_poly.pdbx_strand_id
1 'polypeptide(L)'
;MLLLDLSKQSNELILNVTPLITSDTPELFVRVKTQFDFKKVVFPLGVNMSLFPKRYDSFIIVSSFLQGLNEGIGLYEIFEDAELEKILEIGLVTIKNPIIEPDTNFVSLPDEDETKPTFKVYVKR
;
A
#
# COMPACT_ATOMS: atom_id res chain seq x y z
N MET A 1 2.43 7.54 -12.84
CA MET A 1 3.10 6.54 -11.97
C MET A 1 2.51 6.70 -10.59
N LEU A 2 1.84 5.66 -10.07
CA LEU A 2 1.19 5.66 -8.77
C LEU A 2 2.21 5.30 -7.68
N LEU A 3 2.20 6.02 -6.56
CA LEU A 3 3.02 5.72 -5.40
C LEU A 3 2.09 5.34 -4.24
N LEU A 4 2.21 4.10 -3.77
CA LEU A 4 1.48 3.59 -2.63
C LEU A 4 2.44 3.43 -1.46
N ASP A 5 2.23 4.19 -0.40
CA ASP A 5 2.95 4.07 0.86
C ASP A 5 2.06 3.34 1.86
N LEU A 6 2.46 2.13 2.23
CA LEU A 6 1.71 1.26 3.14
C LEU A 6 1.72 1.78 4.58
N SER A 7 2.63 2.70 4.93
CA SER A 7 2.68 3.30 6.27
C SER A 7 1.70 4.46 6.45
N LYS A 8 1.20 5.04 5.36
CA LYS A 8 0.26 6.16 5.42
C LYS A 8 -1.15 5.64 5.63
N GLN A 9 -1.93 6.36 6.43
CA GLN A 9 -3.36 6.07 6.61
C GLN A 9 -4.14 6.17 5.29
N SER A 10 -3.71 7.07 4.41
CA SER A 10 -4.29 7.28 3.09
C SER A 10 -3.22 7.67 2.07
N ASN A 11 -3.41 7.22 0.84
CA ASN A 11 -2.63 7.62 -0.34
C ASN A 11 -3.52 8.47 -1.25
N GLU A 12 -2.92 9.36 -2.04
CA GLU A 12 -3.63 10.19 -3.00
C GLU A 12 -3.28 9.74 -4.42
N LEU A 13 -4.31 9.59 -5.25
CA LEU A 13 -4.20 9.35 -6.67
C LEU A 13 -4.67 10.59 -7.41
N ILE A 14 -3.74 11.21 -8.15
CA ILE A 14 -4.03 12.36 -9.01
C ILE A 14 -3.97 11.89 -10.46
N LEU A 15 -5.04 12.13 -11.19
CA LEU A 15 -5.19 11.76 -12.60
C LEU A 15 -5.31 13.02 -13.46
N ASN A 16 -4.92 12.89 -14.73
CA ASN A 16 -5.35 13.88 -15.71
C ASN A 16 -6.88 13.87 -15.81
N VAL A 17 -7.47 15.00 -16.20
CA VAL A 17 -8.92 15.08 -16.43
C VAL A 17 -9.32 13.94 -17.34
N THR A 18 -10.03 12.98 -16.77
CA THR A 18 -10.58 11.90 -17.57
C THR A 18 -11.89 12.45 -18.10
N PRO A 19 -12.17 12.40 -19.43
CA PRO A 19 -13.52 12.63 -19.90
C PRO A 19 -14.38 11.64 -19.11
N LEU A 20 -15.29 12.11 -18.26
CA LEU A 20 -16.27 11.27 -17.60
C LEU A 20 -17.07 10.61 -18.72
N ILE A 21 -16.70 9.39 -19.13
CA ILE A 21 -17.37 8.73 -20.23
C ILE A 21 -18.65 8.13 -19.66
N THR A 22 -19.76 8.80 -19.98
CA THR A 22 -21.13 8.29 -20.15
C THR A 22 -22.05 7.99 -18.95
N SER A 23 -21.59 8.03 -17.70
CA SER A 23 -22.51 7.93 -16.54
C SER A 23 -22.49 9.22 -15.71
N ASP A 24 -23.66 9.65 -15.20
CA ASP A 24 -23.79 10.89 -14.41
C ASP A 24 -22.93 10.87 -13.13
N THR A 25 -22.51 9.68 -12.68
CA THR A 25 -21.56 9.43 -11.58
C THR A 25 -20.90 8.06 -11.76
N PRO A 26 -19.76 7.92 -12.45
CA PRO A 26 -19.12 6.61 -12.62
C PRO A 26 -18.57 6.10 -11.30
N GLU A 27 -18.82 4.82 -11.03
CA GLU A 27 -18.10 4.09 -10.00
C GLU A 27 -16.78 3.59 -10.59
N LEU A 28 -15.68 4.19 -10.11
CA LEU A 28 -14.34 3.88 -10.57
C LEU A 28 -13.66 2.91 -9.63
N PHE A 29 -12.82 2.05 -10.18
CA PHE A 29 -12.07 1.05 -9.45
C PHE A 29 -10.60 1.10 -9.85
N VAL A 30 -9.72 0.83 -8.89
CA VAL A 30 -8.31 0.55 -9.16
C VAL A 30 -8.07 -0.93 -8.96
N ARG A 31 -7.32 -1.50 -9.89
CA ARG A 31 -6.76 -2.84 -9.79
C ARG A 31 -5.24 -2.74 -9.78
N VAL A 32 -4.63 -3.24 -8.73
CA VAL A 32 -3.17 -3.35 -8.60
C VAL A 32 -2.75 -4.80 -8.85
N LYS A 33 -1.79 -4.99 -9.76
CA LYS A 33 -1.16 -6.26 -10.11
C LYS A 33 0.32 -6.19 -9.79
N THR A 34 0.78 -7.01 -8.86
CA THR A 34 2.19 -7.12 -8.47
C THR A 34 2.85 -8.31 -9.15
N GLN A 35 4.06 -8.13 -9.69
CA GLN A 35 4.77 -9.20 -10.42
C GLN A 35 5.37 -10.26 -9.48
N PHE A 36 5.63 -9.90 -8.22
CA PHE A 36 6.38 -10.74 -7.28
C PHE A 36 5.56 -11.88 -6.66
N ASP A 37 4.25 -11.70 -6.53
CA ASP A 37 3.37 -12.62 -5.80
C ASP A 37 2.07 -12.96 -6.55
N PHE A 38 1.95 -12.51 -7.82
CA PHE A 38 0.75 -12.65 -8.65
C PHE A 38 -0.54 -12.20 -7.95
N LYS A 39 -0.44 -11.34 -6.93
CA LYS A 39 -1.60 -10.84 -6.23
C LYS A 39 -2.27 -9.76 -7.06
N LYS A 40 -3.60 -9.84 -7.07
CA LYS A 40 -4.49 -8.86 -7.66
C LYS A 40 -5.34 -8.30 -6.54
N VAL A 41 -5.24 -6.99 -6.31
CA VAL A 41 -6.09 -6.28 -5.36
C VAL A 41 -6.96 -5.31 -6.15
N VAL A 42 -8.27 -5.33 -5.90
CA VAL A 42 -9.25 -4.44 -6.54
C VAL A 42 -9.96 -3.67 -5.44
N PHE A 43 -10.05 -2.36 -5.58
CA PHE A 43 -10.78 -1.51 -4.65
C PHE A 43 -11.42 -0.32 -5.36
N PRO A 44 -12.54 0.20 -4.83
CA PRO A 44 -13.19 1.37 -5.40
C PRO A 44 -12.34 2.63 -5.18
N LEU A 45 -12.36 3.53 -6.15
CA LEU A 45 -12.03 4.93 -5.95
C LEU A 45 -13.24 5.63 -5.37
N GLY A 46 -13.00 6.46 -4.34
CA GLY A 46 -14.06 7.28 -3.75
C GLY A 46 -14.53 8.39 -4.69
N VAL A 47 -15.25 9.36 -4.12
CA VAL A 47 -15.67 10.57 -4.83
C VAL A 47 -14.45 11.39 -5.24
N ASN A 48 -14.49 12.03 -6.41
CA ASN A 48 -13.46 12.99 -6.84
C ASN A 48 -13.40 14.17 -5.86
N MET A 49 -12.25 14.32 -5.20
CA MET A 49 -11.96 15.36 -4.22
C MET A 49 -11.26 16.58 -4.82
N SER A 50 -11.10 16.64 -6.14
CA SER A 50 -10.39 17.74 -6.80
C SER A 50 -11.08 19.09 -6.55
N LEU A 51 -10.28 20.07 -6.11
CA LEU A 51 -10.70 21.48 -6.02
C LEU A 51 -10.83 22.12 -7.42
N PHE A 52 -10.22 21.52 -8.43
CA PHE A 52 -10.18 22.01 -9.80
C PHE A 52 -10.46 20.88 -10.80
N PRO A 53 -11.69 20.32 -10.82
CA PRO A 53 -12.02 19.12 -11.63
C PRO A 53 -11.86 19.32 -13.14
N LYS A 54 -11.73 20.57 -13.61
CA LYS A 54 -11.40 20.89 -15.01
C LYS A 54 -9.91 20.77 -15.35
N ARG A 55 -9.05 20.46 -14.36
CA ARG A 55 -7.59 20.39 -14.51
C ARG A 55 -7.02 19.04 -14.13
N TYR A 56 -7.58 18.42 -13.09
CA TYR A 56 -7.19 17.10 -12.62
C TYR A 56 -8.30 16.51 -11.77
N ASP A 57 -8.31 15.18 -11.66
CA ASP A 57 -9.14 14.45 -10.71
C ASP A 57 -8.25 13.98 -9.55
N SER A 58 -8.80 13.98 -8.32
CA SER A 58 -8.08 13.52 -7.13
C SER A 58 -8.94 12.54 -6.34
N PHE A 59 -8.34 11.42 -5.96
CA PHE A 59 -9.02 10.36 -5.22
C PHE A 59 -8.16 9.93 -4.04
N ILE A 60 -8.82 9.63 -2.92
CA ILE A 60 -8.18 9.09 -1.73
C ILE A 60 -8.27 7.56 -1.75
N ILE A 61 -7.13 6.90 -1.59
CA ILE A 61 -7.01 5.46 -1.43
C ILE A 61 -6.73 5.19 0.05
N VAL A 62 -7.71 4.56 0.72
CA VAL A 62 -7.58 4.21 2.14
C VAL A 62 -6.66 3.01 2.31
N SER A 63 -5.76 3.07 3.29
CA SER A 63 -4.77 2.02 3.58
C SER A 63 -5.36 0.63 3.82
N SER A 64 -6.59 0.53 4.33
CA SER A 64 -7.30 -0.74 4.50
C SER A 64 -7.43 -1.52 3.20
N PHE A 65 -7.55 -0.84 2.06
CA PHE A 65 -7.62 -1.48 0.75
C PHE A 65 -6.27 -2.01 0.25
N LEU A 66 -5.18 -1.57 0.85
CA LEU A 66 -3.82 -1.97 0.49
C LEU A 66 -3.33 -3.17 1.30
N GLN A 67 -4.14 -3.66 2.25
CA GLN A 67 -3.81 -4.85 3.04
C GLN A 67 -3.56 -6.05 2.12
N GLY A 68 -2.40 -6.66 2.28
CA GLY A 68 -1.99 -7.83 1.49
C GLY A 68 -1.17 -7.52 0.25
N LEU A 69 -0.96 -6.25 -0.11
CA LEU A 69 0.06 -5.84 -1.08
C LEU A 69 1.45 -5.93 -0.45
N ASN A 70 2.39 -6.47 -1.21
CA ASN A 70 3.81 -6.47 -0.85
C ASN A 70 4.51 -5.24 -1.45
N GLU A 71 5.62 -4.82 -0.84
CA GLU A 71 6.48 -3.80 -1.41
C GLU A 71 7.04 -4.21 -2.77
N GLY A 72 7.32 -3.24 -3.63
CA GLY A 72 7.90 -3.47 -4.95
C GLY A 72 7.27 -2.64 -6.07
N ILE A 73 7.38 -3.16 -7.29
CA ILE A 73 6.87 -2.52 -8.51
C ILE A 73 5.78 -3.40 -9.13
N GLY A 74 4.74 -2.77 -9.64
CA GLY A 74 3.64 -3.44 -10.31
C GLY A 74 2.98 -2.57 -11.37
N LEU A 75 1.80 -3.01 -11.80
CA LEU A 75 0.91 -2.27 -12.69
C LEU A 75 -0.37 -1.90 -11.95
N TYR A 76 -0.92 -0.73 -12.25
CA TYR A 76 -2.29 -0.39 -11.88
C TYR A 76 -3.14 -0.16 -13.13
N GLU A 77 -4.41 -0.51 -13.01
CA GLU A 77 -5.45 -0.27 -14.00
C GLU A 77 -6.60 0.48 -13.31
N ILE A 78 -7.07 1.56 -13.94
CA ILE A 78 -8.27 2.28 -13.52
C ILE A 78 -9.37 1.94 -14.52
N PHE A 79 -10.53 1.52 -14.01
CA PHE A 79 -11.65 1.11 -14.82
C PHE A 79 -12.98 1.49 -14.17
N GLU A 80 -14.03 1.64 -14.98
CA GLU A 80 -15.40 1.83 -14.52
C GLU A 80 -16.10 0.47 -14.37
N ASP A 81 -16.85 0.27 -13.28
CA ASP A 81 -17.65 -0.95 -13.11
C ASP A 81 -19.13 -0.70 -13.43
N ALA A 82 -19.52 -1.20 -14.59
CA ALA A 82 -20.76 -1.95 -14.82
C ALA A 82 -20.67 -2.51 -16.25
N GLU A 83 -20.54 -3.83 -16.37
CA GLU A 83 -20.62 -4.63 -17.60
C GLU A 83 -19.44 -4.65 -18.59
N LEU A 84 -18.56 -3.63 -18.67
CA LEU A 84 -17.56 -3.55 -19.77
C LEU A 84 -16.07 -3.48 -19.36
N GLU A 85 -15.71 -3.51 -18.07
CA GLU A 85 -14.31 -3.31 -17.57
C GLU A 85 -13.55 -2.25 -18.39
N LYS A 86 -14.19 -1.10 -18.64
CA LYS A 86 -13.60 -0.10 -19.52
C LYS A 86 -12.37 0.50 -18.87
N ILE A 87 -11.20 0.13 -19.38
CA ILE A 87 -9.93 0.65 -18.87
C ILE A 87 -9.80 2.12 -19.29
N LEU A 88 -9.71 3.00 -18.30
CA LEU A 88 -9.51 4.44 -18.45
C LEU A 88 -8.02 4.80 -18.40
N GLU A 89 -7.25 4.10 -17.57
CA GLU A 89 -5.82 4.33 -17.40
C GLU A 89 -5.08 3.04 -17.05
N ILE A 90 -3.86 2.91 -17.57
CA ILE A 90 -2.89 1.90 -17.16
C ILE A 90 -1.57 2.59 -16.86
N GLY A 91 -0.94 2.23 -15.75
CA GLY A 91 0.37 2.77 -15.40
C GLY A 91 1.17 1.86 -14.48
N LEU A 92 2.40 2.31 -14.19
CA LEU A 92 3.27 1.67 -13.21
C LEU A 92 2.92 2.14 -11.80
N VAL A 93 2.94 1.22 -10.85
CA VAL A 93 2.82 1.52 -9.41
C VAL A 93 4.09 1.11 -8.68
N THR A 94 4.55 1.95 -7.76
CA THR A 94 5.57 1.60 -6.76
C THR A 94 4.92 1.53 -5.40
N ILE A 95 5.08 0.40 -4.73
CA ILE A 95 4.55 0.12 -3.40
C ILE A 95 5.73 0.15 -2.43
N LYS A 96 5.67 1.08 -1.47
CA LYS A 96 6.68 1.25 -0.43
C LYS A 96 6.10 0.83 0.89
N ASN A 97 6.87 0.05 1.63
CA ASN A 97 6.67 -0.14 3.05
C ASN A 97 7.92 0.39 3.72
N PRO A 98 7.92 1.56 4.37
CA PRO A 98 9.02 1.89 5.24
C PRO A 98 8.94 0.88 6.38
N ILE A 99 9.77 -0.17 6.30
CA ILE A 99 10.04 -1.03 7.42
C ILE A 99 10.52 -0.07 8.51
N ILE A 100 9.69 0.11 9.54
CA ILE A 100 10.21 0.57 10.82
C ILE A 100 11.08 -0.61 11.22
N GLU A 101 12.39 -0.52 10.95
CA GLU A 101 13.33 -1.40 11.63
C GLU A 101 13.01 -1.25 13.11
N PRO A 102 12.68 -2.33 13.83
CA PRO A 102 12.52 -2.22 15.26
C PRO A 102 13.81 -1.58 15.77
N ASP A 103 13.70 -0.49 16.51
CA ASP A 103 14.83 0.17 17.17
C ASP A 103 15.60 -0.91 17.96
N THR A 104 16.60 -1.51 17.35
CA THR A 104 17.60 -2.32 18.04
C THR A 104 18.55 -1.35 18.70
N ASN A 105 18.02 -0.48 19.57
CA ASN A 105 18.75 -0.02 20.72
C ASN A 105 18.88 -1.24 21.65
N PHE A 106 19.72 -2.20 21.25
CA PHE A 106 20.35 -3.09 22.21
C PHE A 106 21.12 -2.17 23.14
N VAL A 107 20.52 -1.86 24.28
CA VAL A 107 21.28 -1.46 25.45
C VAL A 107 22.12 -2.67 25.78
N SER A 108 23.37 -2.67 25.34
CA SER A 108 24.40 -3.54 25.89
C SER A 108 24.41 -3.28 27.39
N LEU A 109 23.91 -4.24 28.17
CA LEU A 109 24.22 -4.29 29.58
C LEU A 109 25.75 -4.34 29.68
N PRO A 110 26.38 -3.51 30.53
CA PRO A 110 27.81 -3.66 30.75
C PRO A 110 28.06 -5.07 31.28
N ASP A 111 29.09 -5.71 30.73
CA ASP A 111 29.63 -6.97 31.24
C ASP A 111 30.05 -6.77 32.70
N GLU A 112 29.18 -7.17 33.63
CA GLU A 112 29.53 -7.24 35.05
C GLU A 112 29.88 -8.68 35.44
N ASP A 113 31.19 -8.87 35.58
CA ASP A 113 31.88 -9.71 36.57
C ASP A 113 32.09 -11.21 36.27
N GLU A 114 33.33 -11.54 35.91
CA GLU A 114 33.96 -12.88 35.80
C GLU A 114 34.08 -13.65 37.15
N THR A 115 33.32 -13.35 38.21
CA THR A 115 33.58 -13.92 39.54
C THR A 115 32.39 -14.52 40.29
N LYS A 116 31.39 -15.10 39.60
CA LYS A 116 30.32 -15.87 40.28
C LYS A 116 30.28 -17.35 39.86
N PRO A 117 30.28 -18.31 40.82
CA PRO A 117 30.20 -19.72 40.49
C PRO A 117 28.79 -20.06 39.97
N THR A 118 28.71 -20.56 38.75
CA THR A 118 27.46 -21.07 38.17
C THR A 118 27.18 -22.46 38.74
N PHE A 119 26.14 -22.58 39.59
CA PHE A 119 25.68 -23.88 40.08
C PHE A 119 25.01 -24.65 38.94
N LYS A 120 25.60 -25.78 38.53
CA LYS A 120 24.94 -26.74 37.64
C LYS A 120 23.92 -27.56 38.46
N VAL A 121 22.64 -27.33 38.22
CA VAL A 121 21.57 -28.18 38.76
C VAL A 121 21.39 -29.38 37.84
N TYR A 122 21.66 -30.58 38.35
CA TYR A 122 21.36 -31.83 37.64
C TYR A 122 19.90 -32.24 37.94
N VAL A 123 19.07 -32.30 36.91
CA VAL A 123 17.73 -32.89 37.00
C VAL A 123 17.87 -34.40 36.90
N LYS A 124 17.45 -35.13 37.94
CA LYS A 124 17.34 -36.60 37.92
C LYS A 124 15.90 -36.95 37.55
N ARG A 125 15.75 -37.90 36.60
CA ARG A 125 14.47 -38.39 36.07
C ARG A 125 13.49 -38.83 37.16
#